data_AF-A0A8J3EDS7-F1
#
_entry.id   AF-A0A8J3EDS7-F1
#
_cell.length_a   1.000
_cell.length_b   1.000
_cell.length_c   1.000
_cell.angle_alpha   90.00
_cell.angle_beta   90.00
_cell.angle_gamma   90.00
#
_symmetry.space_group_name_H-M   'P 1'
#
loop_
_entity.id
_entity.type
_entity.pdbx_description
1 polymer ?
#
loop_
_entity_poly.entity_id
_entity_poly.type
_entity_poly.pdbx_seq_one_letter_code
_entity_poly.pdbx_strand_id
1 'polypeptide(L)'
;MYFYLHIPKTGGQTVAERIGSAFPPERAYFLRGPIASEEALAALKGRYDFVEAHVRGGALRNAGDEVRVICTVREPIGQVISHYRHIRREPRMSLHRAANQLSPAAFFEHYGDILLNFQARCLAVAFFGTGLGPRVASETRWVLDKMGEALDRITWLVPTESIDEFCMLWSVEQGIHLPFEASRNRAASGDVDLQRLRDVVAGSMERLGLDFTLWSLAREAYAQWRRDVLDAPHLGLRRLANAMCPYKAGESEIRLTRGWYPRVERGDGVSEWWAGPMPASEILVTNAAGERYLEFEVAVVLGIAADQFRFFAGPERRPLRHSHGEPDASGVVLHRVVLPPGPGPHQIQVIVPRVRSPMEIIEGATDPTRRSFASQRWRLVTD
;
A
#
# COMPACT_ATOMS: atom_id res chain seq x y z
N MET A 1 -12.90 9.68 2.60
CA MET A 1 -12.32 8.73 1.63
C MET A 1 -10.84 9.09 1.46
N TYR A 2 -9.96 8.12 1.29
CA TYR A 2 -8.57 8.33 0.91
C TYR A 2 -8.44 8.23 -0.62
N PHE A 3 -7.79 9.21 -1.23
CA PHE A 3 -7.55 9.22 -2.66
C PHE A 3 -6.06 9.31 -2.94
N TYR A 4 -5.49 8.29 -3.55
CA TYR A 4 -4.11 8.31 -3.99
C TYR A 4 -4.01 8.77 -5.45
N LEU A 5 -3.52 10.01 -5.62
CA LEU A 5 -3.15 10.58 -6.91
C LEU A 5 -1.87 9.89 -7.40
N HIS A 6 -2.03 8.87 -8.23
CA HIS A 6 -0.90 8.12 -8.75
C HIS A 6 -0.23 8.90 -9.88
N ILE A 7 0.97 9.46 -9.61
CA ILE A 7 1.84 9.99 -10.66
C ILE A 7 2.73 8.86 -11.19
N PRO A 8 2.79 8.61 -12.51
CA PRO A 8 3.62 7.53 -13.04
C PRO A 8 5.08 7.58 -12.56
N LYS A 9 5.56 6.40 -12.14
CA LYS A 9 6.97 6.09 -11.81
C LYS A 9 7.52 6.72 -10.53
N THR A 10 6.65 7.12 -9.62
CA THR A 10 7.00 7.67 -8.29
C THR A 10 6.80 6.68 -7.14
N GLY A 11 6.93 5.37 -7.41
CA GLY A 11 6.64 4.34 -6.41
C GLY A 11 5.14 4.14 -6.13
N GLY A 12 4.26 4.97 -6.73
CA GLY A 12 2.93 4.63 -7.23
C GLY A 12 2.26 3.42 -6.60
N GLN A 13 2.36 2.32 -7.32
CA GLN A 13 1.79 1.02 -7.02
C GLN A 13 2.16 0.49 -5.62
N THR A 14 3.38 0.71 -5.12
CA THR A 14 3.79 0.21 -3.79
C THR A 14 3.03 0.91 -2.66
N VAL A 15 2.85 2.23 -2.73
CA VAL A 15 2.04 2.96 -1.75
C VAL A 15 0.58 2.53 -1.85
N ALA A 16 0.06 2.49 -3.08
CA ALA A 16 -1.32 2.12 -3.33
C ALA A 16 -1.66 0.75 -2.75
N GLU A 17 -0.88 -0.28 -3.08
CA GLU A 17 -1.09 -1.64 -2.59
C GLU A 17 -1.01 -1.70 -1.06
N ARG A 18 -0.07 -1.00 -0.43
CA ARG A 18 0.06 -1.00 1.04
C ARG A 18 -1.11 -0.34 1.73
N ILE A 19 -1.44 0.90 1.35
CA ILE A 19 -2.52 1.64 2.00
C ILE A 19 -3.87 1.02 1.67
N GLY A 20 -4.10 0.70 0.39
CA GLY A 20 -5.34 0.07 -0.07
C GLY A 20 -5.60 -1.29 0.58
N SER A 21 -4.55 -2.06 0.91
CA SER A 21 -4.72 -3.35 1.61
C SER A 21 -5.30 -3.23 3.02
N ALA A 22 -5.28 -2.04 3.63
CA ALA A 22 -5.89 -1.84 4.93
C ALA A 22 -7.41 -1.66 4.90
N PHE A 23 -8.00 -1.56 3.70
CA PHE A 23 -9.44 -1.43 3.52
C PHE A 23 -10.04 -2.76 3.04
N PRO A 24 -11.35 -2.99 3.30
CA PRO A 24 -12.04 -4.09 2.67
C PRO A 24 -11.92 -4.02 1.12
N PRO A 25 -11.76 -5.14 0.42
CA PRO A 25 -11.53 -5.17 -1.03
C PRO A 25 -12.63 -4.48 -1.83
N GLU A 26 -13.89 -4.71 -1.46
CA GLU A 26 -15.08 -4.09 -2.04
C GLU A 26 -15.15 -2.57 -1.76
N ARG A 27 -14.36 -2.11 -0.79
CA ARG A 27 -14.17 -0.71 -0.39
C ARG A 27 -12.85 -0.12 -0.91
N ALA A 28 -12.06 -0.85 -1.70
CA ALA A 28 -10.83 -0.36 -2.33
C ALA A 28 -10.93 -0.39 -3.86
N TYR A 29 -10.53 0.69 -4.52
CA TYR A 29 -10.49 0.80 -5.98
C TYR A 29 -9.06 1.03 -6.46
N PHE A 30 -8.58 0.17 -7.35
CA PHE A 30 -7.24 0.24 -7.95
C PHE A 30 -7.30 0.43 -9.47
N LEU A 31 -6.42 1.26 -9.98
CA LEU A 31 -6.18 1.72 -11.37
C LEU A 31 -6.85 0.92 -12.50
N ARG A 32 -8.15 1.15 -12.75
CA ARG A 32 -8.84 0.61 -13.95
C ARG A 32 -8.79 1.56 -15.15
N GLY A 33 -8.40 2.81 -14.93
CA GLY A 33 -8.35 3.86 -15.94
C GLY A 33 -8.21 5.25 -15.30
N PRO A 34 -7.99 6.30 -16.11
CA PRO A 34 -7.92 7.66 -15.59
C PRO A 34 -9.30 8.16 -15.17
N ILE A 35 -9.37 8.84 -14.03
CA ILE A 35 -10.56 9.61 -13.62
C ILE A 35 -10.48 10.97 -14.32
N ALA A 36 -11.43 11.23 -15.21
CA ALA A 36 -11.38 12.37 -16.13
C ALA A 36 -12.32 13.54 -15.77
N SER A 37 -13.25 13.35 -14.82
CA SER A 37 -14.22 14.37 -14.41
C SER A 37 -14.59 14.27 -12.93
N GLU A 38 -15.15 15.35 -12.39
CA GLU A 38 -15.61 15.43 -11.01
C GLU A 38 -16.77 14.46 -10.74
N GLU A 39 -17.66 14.26 -11.71
CA GLU A 39 -18.77 13.30 -11.61
C GLU A 39 -18.27 11.87 -11.48
N ALA A 40 -17.22 11.52 -12.24
CA ALA A 40 -16.57 10.22 -12.15
C ALA A 40 -15.94 9.99 -10.76
N LEU A 41 -15.34 11.02 -10.17
CA LEU A 41 -14.84 10.95 -8.79
C LEU A 41 -16.00 10.83 -7.78
N ALA A 42 -17.06 11.62 -7.95
CA ALA A 42 -18.22 11.61 -7.07
C ALA A 42 -18.91 10.24 -7.04
N ALA A 43 -18.97 9.53 -8.17
CA ALA A 43 -19.50 8.16 -8.25
C ALA A 43 -18.68 7.13 -7.45
N LEU A 44 -17.42 7.42 -7.14
CA LEU A 44 -16.57 6.58 -6.29
C LEU A 44 -16.73 6.94 -4.81
N LYS A 45 -17.05 8.20 -4.50
CA LYS A 45 -17.32 8.66 -3.12
C LYS A 45 -18.50 7.86 -2.55
N GLY A 46 -18.36 7.41 -1.30
CA GLY A 46 -19.37 6.61 -0.60
C GLY A 46 -19.34 5.11 -0.94
N ARG A 47 -18.93 4.74 -2.16
CA ARG A 47 -18.72 3.33 -2.53
C ARG A 47 -17.39 2.78 -2.02
N TYR A 48 -16.34 3.59 -2.10
CA TYR A 48 -14.98 3.20 -1.72
C TYR A 48 -14.44 4.05 -0.57
N ASP A 49 -13.65 3.43 0.30
CA ASP A 49 -12.86 4.09 1.33
C ASP A 49 -11.48 4.50 0.82
N PHE A 50 -10.93 3.74 -0.13
CA PHE A 50 -9.65 4.01 -0.78
C PHE A 50 -9.78 3.95 -2.30
N VAL A 51 -9.23 4.95 -2.98
CA VAL A 51 -9.20 5.03 -4.44
C VAL A 51 -7.79 5.36 -4.89
N GLU A 52 -7.23 4.56 -5.80
CA GLU A 52 -6.00 4.84 -6.52
C GLU A 52 -6.30 5.06 -7.99
N ALA A 53 -5.89 6.21 -8.54
CA ALA A 53 -6.09 6.51 -9.95
C ALA A 53 -5.08 7.52 -10.50
N HIS A 54 -4.89 7.47 -11.82
CA HIS A 54 -4.42 8.63 -12.57
C HIS A 54 -5.57 9.61 -12.74
N VAL A 55 -5.31 10.91 -12.65
CA VAL A 55 -6.33 11.94 -12.83
C VAL A 55 -6.05 12.76 -14.07
N ARG A 56 -7.12 13.11 -14.79
CA ARG A 56 -7.13 14.06 -15.90
C ARG A 56 -8.28 15.05 -15.72
N GLY A 57 -8.25 16.14 -16.50
CA GLY A 57 -9.40 17.02 -16.64
C GLY A 57 -9.78 17.84 -15.39
N GLY A 58 -8.94 17.89 -14.36
CA GLY A 58 -9.25 18.61 -13.13
C GLY A 58 -10.28 17.90 -12.25
N ALA A 59 -10.37 16.56 -12.31
CA ALA A 59 -11.36 15.82 -11.52
C ALA A 59 -11.25 16.03 -10.00
N LEU A 60 -10.10 16.48 -9.49
CA LEU A 60 -9.91 16.80 -8.07
C LEU A 60 -10.22 18.27 -7.72
N ARG A 61 -10.68 19.10 -8.67
CA ARG A 61 -10.92 20.55 -8.47
C ARG A 61 -11.79 20.84 -7.24
N ASN A 62 -12.88 20.10 -7.08
CA ASN A 62 -13.84 20.27 -5.99
C ASN A 62 -13.92 19.00 -5.13
N ALA A 63 -12.78 18.34 -4.91
CA ALA A 63 -12.75 17.12 -4.12
C ALA A 63 -13.26 17.31 -2.67
N GLY A 64 -13.14 18.52 -2.11
CA GLY A 64 -13.57 18.85 -0.76
C GLY A 64 -12.70 18.22 0.33
N ASP A 65 -12.93 18.60 1.59
CA ASP A 65 -12.15 18.13 2.75
C ASP A 65 -12.44 16.66 3.09
N GLU A 66 -13.53 16.10 2.57
CA GLU A 66 -13.88 14.69 2.76
C GLU A 66 -12.97 13.72 1.97
N VAL A 67 -12.20 14.25 1.02
CA VAL A 67 -11.22 13.51 0.22
C VAL A 67 -9.81 13.84 0.69
N ARG A 68 -9.19 12.91 1.40
CA ARG A 68 -7.81 13.06 1.87
C ARG A 68 -6.86 12.57 0.80
N VAL A 69 -6.19 13.51 0.12
CA VAL A 69 -5.36 13.21 -1.05
C VAL A 69 -3.95 12.82 -0.62
N ILE A 70 -3.50 11.67 -1.09
CA ILE A 70 -2.12 11.18 -0.97
C ILE A 70 -1.47 11.30 -2.36
N CYS A 71 -0.26 11.83 -2.44
CA CYS A 71 0.49 11.90 -3.68
C CYS A 71 1.96 11.55 -3.42
N THR A 72 2.56 10.71 -4.24
CA THR A 72 4.01 10.48 -4.20
C THR A 72 4.73 11.24 -5.29
N VAL A 73 5.91 11.73 -4.95
CA VAL A 73 6.85 12.34 -5.89
C VAL A 73 8.21 11.67 -5.78
N ARG A 74 9.04 11.81 -6.81
CA ARG A 74 10.36 11.21 -6.88
C ARG A 74 11.37 12.25 -7.32
N GLU A 75 12.63 12.04 -6.91
CA GLU A 75 13.77 12.79 -7.45
C GLU A 75 13.65 12.83 -9.00
N PRO A 76 13.65 14.03 -9.62
CA PRO A 76 13.23 14.21 -11.00
C PRO A 76 14.01 13.36 -12.00
N ILE A 77 15.34 13.28 -11.87
CA ILE A 77 16.18 12.48 -12.77
C ILE A 77 15.83 11.00 -12.63
N GLY A 78 15.72 10.50 -11.40
CA GLY A 78 15.30 9.13 -11.10
C GLY A 78 13.91 8.79 -11.66
N GLN A 79 12.97 9.75 -11.66
CA GLN A 79 11.65 9.60 -12.27
C GLN A 79 11.74 9.47 -13.79
N VAL A 80 12.44 10.39 -14.45
CA VAL A 80 12.60 10.41 -15.91
C VAL A 80 13.27 9.12 -16.40
N ILE A 81 14.34 8.70 -15.74
CA ILE A 81 15.04 7.43 -16.04
C ILE A 81 14.08 6.24 -15.90
N SER A 82 13.30 6.20 -14.82
CA SER A 82 12.35 5.12 -14.58
C SER A 82 11.24 5.10 -15.64
N HIS A 83 10.81 6.26 -16.11
CA HIS A 83 9.80 6.41 -17.15
C HIS A 83 10.34 6.00 -18.53
N TYR A 84 11.51 6.48 -18.93
CA TYR A 84 12.18 6.06 -20.16
C TYR A 84 12.37 4.53 -20.23
N ARG A 85 12.88 3.93 -19.15
CA ARG A 85 13.05 2.46 -19.08
C ARG A 85 11.72 1.71 -19.16
N HIS A 86 10.63 2.30 -18.67
CA HIS A 86 9.30 1.72 -18.82
C HIS A 86 8.81 1.77 -20.26
N ILE A 87 8.94 2.92 -20.93
CA ILE A 87 8.61 3.11 -22.34
C ILE A 87 9.36 2.08 -23.21
N ARG A 88 10.66 1.91 -22.96
CA ARG A 88 11.47 0.91 -23.68
C ARG A 88 11.00 -0.53 -23.50
N ARG A 89 10.40 -0.86 -22.37
CA ARG A 89 10.06 -2.23 -21.99
C ARG A 89 8.60 -2.59 -22.29
N GLU A 90 7.72 -1.61 -22.42
CA GLU A 90 6.29 -1.78 -22.68
C GLU A 90 5.96 -1.49 -24.15
N PRO A 91 5.73 -2.51 -25.00
CA PRO A 91 5.47 -2.33 -26.43
C PRO A 91 4.23 -1.49 -26.76
N ARG A 92 3.26 -1.42 -25.84
CA ARG A 92 2.03 -0.63 -26.02
C ARG A 92 2.24 0.87 -25.82
N MET A 93 3.38 1.31 -25.31
CA MET A 93 3.67 2.74 -25.16
C MET A 93 3.92 3.39 -26.53
N SER A 94 3.31 4.54 -26.78
CA SER A 94 3.42 5.25 -28.06
C SER A 94 4.86 5.56 -28.47
N LEU A 95 5.74 5.81 -27.49
CA LEU A 95 7.17 6.12 -27.72
C LEU A 95 8.08 4.89 -27.66
N HIS A 96 7.54 3.68 -27.52
CA HIS A 96 8.32 2.44 -27.38
C HIS A 96 9.32 2.24 -28.52
N ARG A 97 8.85 2.41 -29.77
CA ARG A 97 9.69 2.27 -30.96
C ARG A 97 10.83 3.29 -30.96
N ALA A 98 10.52 4.57 -30.73
CA ALA A 98 11.52 5.63 -30.68
C ALA A 98 12.56 5.38 -29.57
N ALA A 99 12.12 4.98 -28.38
CA ALA A 99 12.99 4.73 -27.24
C ALA A 99 13.96 3.54 -27.44
N ASN A 100 13.63 2.60 -28.32
CA ASN A 100 14.49 1.46 -28.66
C ASN A 100 15.32 1.66 -29.94
N GLN A 101 14.95 2.60 -30.81
CA GLN A 101 15.67 2.88 -32.07
C GLN A 101 16.67 4.03 -31.94
N LEU A 102 16.43 4.98 -31.02
CA LEU A 102 17.30 6.13 -30.80
C LEU A 102 18.27 5.90 -29.64
N SER A 103 19.43 6.57 -29.70
CA SER A 103 20.28 6.72 -28.52
C SER A 103 19.54 7.51 -27.43
N PRO A 104 19.89 7.35 -26.14
CA PRO A 104 19.27 8.15 -25.08
C PRO A 104 19.32 9.66 -25.34
N ALA A 105 20.46 10.18 -25.79
CA ALA A 105 20.62 11.61 -26.10
C ALA A 105 19.63 12.08 -27.18
N ALA A 106 19.60 11.38 -28.32
CA ALA A 106 18.68 11.70 -29.42
C ALA A 106 17.20 11.54 -29.00
N PHE A 107 16.90 10.55 -28.16
CA PHE A 107 15.54 10.39 -27.63
C PHE A 107 15.11 11.60 -26.78
N PHE A 108 15.94 12.06 -25.85
CA PHE A 108 15.61 13.21 -25.00
C PHE A 108 15.63 14.54 -25.74
N GLU A 109 16.47 14.67 -26.76
CA GLU A 109 16.45 15.82 -27.66
C GLU A 109 15.07 15.97 -28.35
N HIS A 110 14.53 14.87 -28.88
CA HIS A 110 13.26 14.91 -29.63
C HIS A 110 12.00 14.78 -28.78
N TYR A 111 12.04 14.01 -27.69
CA TYR A 111 10.85 13.64 -26.91
C TYR A 111 10.93 14.03 -25.44
N GLY A 112 11.99 14.74 -25.02
CA GLY A 112 12.24 15.08 -23.63
C GLY A 112 11.08 15.82 -22.97
N ASP A 113 10.43 16.77 -23.67
CA ASP A 113 9.35 17.59 -23.10
C ASP A 113 8.21 16.78 -22.49
N ILE A 114 7.92 15.58 -23.03
CA ILE A 114 6.88 14.68 -22.52
C ILE A 114 7.25 14.13 -21.14
N LEU A 115 8.53 13.98 -20.84
CA LEU A 115 9.05 13.39 -19.59
C LEU A 115 9.53 14.44 -18.59
N LEU A 116 10.03 15.58 -19.04
CA LEU A 116 10.56 16.65 -18.16
C LEU A 116 9.40 17.44 -17.52
N ASN A 117 9.53 17.85 -16.26
CA ASN A 117 8.47 18.50 -15.45
C ASN A 117 7.14 17.72 -15.41
N PHE A 118 7.21 16.41 -15.62
CA PHE A 118 6.02 15.57 -15.77
C PHE A 118 5.23 15.48 -14.46
N GLN A 119 5.90 15.43 -13.31
CA GLN A 119 5.23 15.30 -12.01
C GLN A 119 4.43 16.56 -11.67
N ALA A 120 5.05 17.73 -11.82
CA ALA A 120 4.41 19.02 -11.61
C ALA A 120 3.22 19.24 -12.56
N ARG A 121 3.35 18.86 -13.84
CA ARG A 121 2.23 18.88 -14.80
C ARG A 121 1.10 17.97 -14.38
N CYS A 122 1.38 16.71 -14.03
CA CYS A 122 0.37 15.76 -13.57
C CYS A 122 -0.40 16.32 -12.36
N LEU A 123 0.33 16.92 -11.42
CA LEU A 123 -0.27 17.54 -10.24
C LEU A 123 -1.20 18.70 -10.63
N ALA A 124 -0.74 19.67 -11.41
CA ALA A 124 -1.55 20.80 -11.84
C ALA A 124 -2.80 20.36 -12.64
N VAL A 125 -2.63 19.41 -13.57
CA VAL A 125 -3.72 18.87 -14.39
C VAL A 125 -4.76 18.13 -13.55
N ALA A 126 -4.37 17.47 -12.46
CA ALA A 126 -5.29 16.73 -11.61
C ALA A 126 -6.35 17.65 -10.95
N PHE A 127 -5.96 18.88 -10.61
CA PHE A 127 -6.84 19.85 -9.94
C PHE A 127 -7.44 20.90 -10.88
N PHE A 128 -6.74 21.28 -11.94
CA PHE A 128 -7.15 22.42 -12.79
C PHE A 128 -7.48 22.03 -14.23
N GLY A 129 -7.15 20.80 -14.63
CA GLY A 129 -7.35 20.29 -15.99
C GLY A 129 -6.38 20.91 -17.00
N THR A 130 -6.51 20.50 -18.27
CA THR A 130 -5.72 21.01 -19.40
C THR A 130 -6.50 22.06 -20.21
N GLY A 131 -7.29 22.91 -19.54
CA GLY A 131 -8.18 23.88 -20.16
C GLY A 131 -7.45 24.94 -21.01
N LEU A 132 -8.08 26.09 -21.29
CA LEU A 132 -7.44 27.15 -22.09
C LEU A 132 -6.19 27.78 -21.44
N GLY A 133 -5.94 27.55 -20.14
CA GLY A 133 -4.82 28.15 -19.38
C GLY A 133 -3.44 27.97 -20.03
N PRO A 134 -2.99 26.74 -20.34
CA PRO A 134 -1.74 26.50 -21.05
C PRO A 134 -1.68 27.02 -22.50
N ARG A 135 -2.81 27.45 -23.08
CA ARG A 135 -2.84 28.05 -24.43
C ARG A 135 -2.65 29.57 -24.40
N VAL A 136 -2.93 30.21 -23.27
CA VAL A 136 -2.85 31.67 -23.10
C VAL A 136 -1.54 32.09 -22.40
N ALA A 137 -1.02 31.27 -21.49
CA ALA A 137 0.29 31.44 -20.88
C ALA A 137 1.25 30.34 -21.35
N SER A 138 2.57 30.52 -21.18
CA SER A 138 3.50 29.39 -21.34
C SER A 138 3.15 28.30 -20.32
N GLU A 139 3.18 27.03 -20.74
CA GLU A 139 2.84 25.89 -19.88
C GLU A 139 3.62 25.94 -18.55
N THR A 140 4.92 26.23 -18.60
CA THR A 140 5.78 26.36 -17.42
C THR A 140 5.24 27.37 -16.42
N ARG A 141 4.84 28.56 -16.87
CA ARG A 141 4.29 29.60 -16.00
C ARG A 141 2.96 29.16 -15.41
N TRP A 142 2.09 28.59 -16.23
CA TRP A 142 0.80 28.07 -15.76
C TRP A 142 0.96 26.97 -14.70
N VAL A 143 1.89 26.03 -14.90
CA VAL A 143 2.18 24.98 -13.91
C VAL A 143 2.73 25.60 -12.63
N LEU A 144 3.67 26.54 -12.73
CA LEU A 144 4.24 27.22 -11.56
C LEU A 144 3.16 27.91 -10.72
N ASP A 145 2.29 28.68 -11.38
CA ASP A 145 1.19 29.41 -10.74
C ASP A 145 0.20 28.44 -10.05
N LYS A 146 -0.06 27.27 -10.66
CA LYS A 146 -1.03 26.29 -10.15
C LYS A 146 -0.47 25.23 -9.23
N MET A 147 0.84 25.05 -9.19
CA MET A 147 1.47 24.05 -8.33
C MET A 147 1.26 24.38 -6.86
N GLY A 148 1.42 25.64 -6.45
CA GLY A 148 1.17 26.07 -5.06
C GLY A 148 -0.27 25.76 -4.62
N GLU A 149 -1.25 26.21 -5.41
CA GLU A 149 -2.67 25.94 -5.12
C GLU A 149 -3.03 24.44 -5.11
N ALA A 150 -2.34 23.61 -5.90
CA ALA A 150 -2.52 22.17 -5.88
C ALA A 150 -1.91 21.53 -4.63
N LEU A 151 -0.76 22.00 -4.18
CA LEU A 151 -0.05 21.49 -2.99
C LEU A 151 -0.88 21.69 -1.72
N ASP A 152 -1.55 22.83 -1.59
CA ASP A 152 -2.44 23.12 -0.45
C ASP A 152 -3.62 22.14 -0.33
N ARG A 153 -3.92 21.40 -1.40
CA ARG A 153 -5.01 20.42 -1.47
C ARG A 153 -4.55 18.97 -1.27
N ILE A 154 -3.25 18.76 -1.08
CA ILE A 154 -2.69 17.43 -0.82
C ILE A 154 -2.56 17.25 0.69
N THR A 155 -3.20 16.21 1.22
CA THR A 155 -3.09 15.88 2.64
C THR A 155 -1.74 15.27 2.98
N TRP A 156 -1.21 14.38 2.14
CA TRP A 156 0.13 13.81 2.30
C TRP A 156 0.90 13.83 0.98
N LEU A 157 2.02 14.54 0.98
CA LEU A 157 2.95 14.59 -0.14
C LEU A 157 4.22 13.83 0.22
N VAL A 158 4.47 12.73 -0.48
CA VAL A 158 5.39 11.67 -0.02
C VAL A 158 6.55 11.50 -1.00
N PRO A 159 7.81 11.77 -0.59
CA PRO A 159 8.97 11.40 -1.37
C PRO A 159 9.08 9.88 -1.53
N THR A 160 9.44 9.41 -2.73
CA THR A 160 9.49 7.97 -3.06
C THR A 160 10.44 7.20 -2.12
N GLU A 161 11.54 7.83 -1.72
CA GLU A 161 12.52 7.29 -0.77
C GLU A 161 11.96 7.10 0.65
N SER A 162 10.85 7.76 0.98
CA SER A 162 10.22 7.74 2.30
C SER A 162 8.97 6.86 2.36
N ILE A 163 8.60 6.16 1.29
CA ILE A 163 7.36 5.34 1.21
C ILE A 163 7.25 4.32 2.35
N ASP A 164 8.35 3.66 2.72
CA ASP A 164 8.35 2.65 3.78
C ASP A 164 8.01 3.26 5.14
N GLU A 165 8.68 4.36 5.49
CA GLU A 165 8.43 5.08 6.74
C GLU A 165 7.04 5.74 6.72
N PHE A 166 6.64 6.33 5.60
CA PHE A 166 5.32 6.94 5.42
C PHE A 166 4.20 5.97 5.76
N CYS A 167 4.23 4.76 5.17
CA CYS A 167 3.20 3.76 5.42
C CYS A 167 3.10 3.43 6.92
N MET A 168 4.23 3.25 7.59
CA MET A 168 4.28 2.99 9.03
C MET A 168 3.73 4.16 9.85
N LEU A 169 4.17 5.39 9.59
CA LEU A 169 3.71 6.56 10.35
C LEU A 169 2.24 6.87 10.08
N TRP A 170 1.79 6.72 8.84
CA TRP A 170 0.39 6.85 8.45
C TRP A 170 -0.48 5.81 9.19
N SER A 171 0.00 4.57 9.32
CA SER A 171 -0.72 3.53 10.07
C SER A 171 -0.93 3.94 11.53
N VAL A 172 0.10 4.51 12.15
CA VAL A 172 0.06 5.03 13.53
C VAL A 172 -0.86 6.23 13.66
N GLU A 173 -0.72 7.22 12.78
CA GLU A 173 -1.51 8.45 12.75
C GLU A 173 -3.01 8.14 12.58
N GLN A 174 -3.35 7.26 11.64
CA GLN A 174 -4.74 6.92 11.35
C GLN A 174 -5.32 5.86 12.30
N GLY A 175 -4.47 5.20 13.09
CA GLY A 175 -4.88 4.04 13.88
C GLY A 175 -5.41 2.90 13.00
N ILE A 176 -4.84 2.74 11.80
CA ILE A 176 -5.19 1.73 10.79
C ILE A 176 -4.00 0.79 10.63
N HIS A 177 -4.19 -0.52 10.77
CA HIS A 177 -3.10 -1.48 10.63
C HIS A 177 -2.78 -1.69 9.14
N LEU A 178 -1.50 -1.62 8.78
CA LEU A 178 -1.04 -2.01 7.46
C LEU A 178 -0.35 -3.39 7.55
N PRO A 179 -0.72 -4.37 6.69
CA PRO A 179 0.01 -5.62 6.63
C PRO A 179 1.46 -5.34 6.19
N PHE A 180 2.39 -5.58 7.12
CA PHE A 180 3.79 -5.16 6.99
C PHE A 180 4.56 -6.14 6.09
N GLU A 181 4.38 -6.04 4.77
CA GLU A 181 5.36 -6.41 3.72
C GLU A 181 4.76 -6.26 2.31
N ALA A 182 5.08 -5.18 1.61
CA ALA A 182 4.96 -5.17 0.14
C ALA A 182 6.28 -5.60 -0.47
N SER A 183 6.22 -6.52 -1.43
CA SER A 183 7.34 -6.85 -2.30
C SER A 183 7.89 -5.57 -2.92
N ARG A 184 9.14 -5.21 -2.61
CA ARG A 184 9.81 -4.14 -3.34
C ARG A 184 9.98 -4.61 -4.78
N ASN A 185 9.32 -3.91 -5.71
CA ASN A 185 9.49 -4.15 -7.14
C ASN A 185 10.95 -3.87 -7.53
N ARG A 186 11.77 -4.92 -7.60
CA ARG A 186 13.12 -4.83 -8.16
C ARG A 186 12.97 -4.82 -9.67
N ALA A 187 13.12 -3.66 -10.29
CA ALA A 187 13.19 -3.58 -11.74
C ALA A 187 14.37 -4.45 -12.22
N ALA A 188 14.12 -5.36 -13.16
CA ALA A 188 15.18 -6.13 -13.81
C ALA A 188 16.30 -5.18 -14.26
N SER A 189 17.55 -5.51 -13.92
CA SER A 189 18.74 -4.86 -14.49
C SER A 189 18.77 -5.19 -15.97
N GLY A 190 18.25 -4.29 -16.81
CA GLY A 190 18.40 -4.41 -18.25
C GLY A 190 19.75 -3.85 -18.70
N ASP A 191 20.11 -4.08 -19.95
CA ASP A 191 21.38 -3.68 -20.60
C ASP A 191 21.56 -2.16 -20.79
N VAL A 192 20.86 -1.34 -20.02
CA VAL A 192 20.97 0.12 -20.11
C VAL A 192 22.05 0.58 -19.16
N ASP A 193 23.07 1.23 -19.71
CA ASP A 193 24.05 1.99 -18.94
C ASP A 193 23.33 3.12 -18.18
N LEU A 194 23.07 2.88 -16.90
CA LEU A 194 22.32 3.79 -16.04
C LEU A 194 23.11 5.07 -15.75
N GLN A 195 24.44 5.02 -15.76
CA GLN A 195 25.26 6.19 -15.51
C GLN A 195 25.20 7.12 -16.71
N ARG A 196 25.44 6.60 -17.91
CA ARG A 196 25.32 7.38 -19.15
C ARG A 196 23.92 7.99 -19.30
N LEU A 197 22.87 7.22 -18.99
CA LEU A 197 21.51 7.71 -19.04
C LEU A 197 21.26 8.84 -18.01
N ARG A 198 21.84 8.72 -16.81
CA ARG A 198 21.78 9.77 -15.79
C ARG A 198 22.47 11.04 -16.26
N ASP A 199 23.65 10.92 -16.87
CA ASP A 199 24.41 12.06 -17.38
C ASP A 199 23.65 12.80 -18.50
N VAL A 200 23.01 12.05 -19.40
CA VAL A 200 22.15 12.63 -20.46
C VAL A 200 20.98 13.43 -19.88
N VAL A 201 20.27 12.87 -18.89
CA VAL A 201 19.14 13.58 -18.26
C VAL A 201 19.61 14.75 -17.41
N ALA A 202 20.74 14.62 -16.71
CA ALA A 202 21.34 15.69 -15.92
C ALA A 202 21.80 16.87 -16.81
N GLY A 203 22.17 16.62 -18.06
CA GLY A 203 22.45 17.65 -19.06
C GLY A 203 21.22 18.49 -19.49
N SER A 204 20.01 18.18 -18.99
CA SER A 204 18.78 18.96 -19.20
C SER A 204 18.19 19.46 -17.88
N MET A 205 19.03 19.68 -16.85
CA MET A 205 18.60 20.03 -15.50
C MET A 205 17.78 21.33 -15.45
N GLU A 206 18.12 22.31 -16.29
CA GLU A 206 17.40 23.58 -16.43
C GLU A 206 15.94 23.40 -16.86
N ARG A 207 15.65 22.32 -17.60
CA ARG A 207 14.30 21.95 -18.04
C ARG A 207 13.53 21.14 -17.00
N LEU A 208 14.15 20.76 -15.88
CA LEU A 208 13.54 20.02 -14.76
C LEU A 208 13.18 20.90 -13.56
N GLY A 209 13.30 22.24 -13.70
CA GLY A 209 13.15 23.17 -12.59
C GLY A 209 11.87 22.98 -11.78
N LEU A 210 10.71 22.77 -12.43
CA LEU A 210 9.44 22.61 -11.73
C LEU A 210 9.37 21.31 -10.91
N ASP A 211 9.86 20.21 -11.47
CA ASP A 211 9.88 18.93 -10.75
C ASP A 211 10.90 18.95 -9.59
N PHE A 212 12.03 19.66 -9.73
CA PHE A 212 12.97 19.85 -8.62
C PHE A 212 12.35 20.69 -7.49
N THR A 213 11.65 21.77 -7.83
CA THR A 213 10.91 22.57 -6.84
C THR A 213 9.85 21.73 -6.14
N LEU A 214 9.04 20.98 -6.88
CA LEU A 214 8.04 20.06 -6.32
C LEU A 214 8.66 19.02 -5.39
N TRP A 215 9.78 18.42 -5.78
CA TRP A 215 10.47 17.42 -4.96
C TRP A 215 11.05 18.01 -3.67
N SER A 216 11.59 19.23 -3.70
CA SER A 216 12.06 19.92 -2.48
C SER A 216 10.90 20.20 -1.52
N LEU A 217 9.81 20.77 -2.04
CA LEU A 217 8.60 21.06 -1.26
C LEU A 217 8.00 19.79 -0.64
N ALA A 218 8.00 18.68 -1.39
CA ALA A 218 7.56 17.39 -0.87
C ALA A 218 8.42 16.87 0.28
N ARG A 219 9.75 17.02 0.20
CA ARG A 219 10.64 16.61 1.29
C ARG A 219 10.45 17.46 2.54
N GLU A 220 10.26 18.76 2.38
CA GLU A 220 9.99 19.68 3.48
C GLU A 220 8.64 19.39 4.15
N ALA A 221 7.57 19.27 3.35
CA ALA A 221 6.23 18.95 3.84
C ALA A 221 6.20 17.59 4.56
N TYR A 222 6.82 16.56 3.97
CA TYR A 222 6.93 15.25 4.60
C TYR A 222 7.72 15.29 5.91
N ALA A 223 8.86 16.00 5.94
CA ALA A 223 9.67 16.11 7.16
C ALA A 223 8.92 16.84 8.28
N GLN A 224 8.09 17.82 7.96
CA GLN A 224 7.23 18.49 8.93
C GLN A 224 6.15 17.54 9.46
N TRP A 225 5.35 16.93 8.58
CA TRP A 225 4.33 15.95 8.97
C TRP A 225 4.90 14.82 9.82
N ARG A 226 6.07 14.30 9.44
CA ARG A 226 6.79 13.28 10.20
C ARG A 226 7.07 13.70 11.64
N ARG A 227 7.52 14.94 11.88
CA ARG A 227 7.73 15.46 13.24
C ARG A 227 6.41 15.53 13.99
N ASP A 228 5.37 16.07 13.35
CA ASP A 228 4.05 16.22 13.97
C ASP A 228 3.47 14.88 14.42
N VAL A 229 3.61 13.82 13.60
CA VAL A 229 3.16 12.46 13.97
C VAL A 229 3.97 11.86 15.11
N LEU A 230 5.28 12.09 15.14
CA LEU A 230 6.17 11.57 16.19
C LEU A 230 5.96 12.29 17.53
N ASP A 231 5.63 13.57 17.50
CA ASP A 231 5.39 14.40 18.68
C ASP A 231 3.94 14.28 19.20
N ALA A 232 3.01 13.79 18.39
CA ALA A 232 1.61 13.63 18.76
C ALA A 232 1.41 12.55 19.85
N PRO A 233 0.68 12.84 20.94
CA PRO A 233 0.34 11.84 21.96
C PRO A 233 -0.51 10.72 21.35
N HIS A 234 0.06 9.50 21.30
CA HIS A 234 -0.35 8.41 20.41
C HIS A 234 -1.74 7.78 20.68
N LEU A 235 -2.83 8.49 20.40
CA LEU A 235 -4.20 7.94 20.44
C LEU A 235 -4.41 6.76 19.48
N GLY A 236 -3.76 6.78 18.31
CA GLY A 236 -3.86 5.73 17.29
C GLY A 236 -3.24 4.39 17.72
N LEU A 237 -2.14 4.41 18.47
CA LEU A 237 -1.47 3.19 18.97
C LEU A 237 -2.37 2.41 19.92
N ARG A 238 -3.14 3.10 20.78
CA ARG A 238 -4.08 2.43 21.69
C ARG A 238 -5.21 1.72 20.95
N ARG A 239 -5.75 2.34 19.90
CA ARG A 239 -6.81 1.74 19.08
C ARG A 239 -6.32 0.52 18.30
N LEU A 240 -5.11 0.61 17.73
CA LEU A 240 -4.46 -0.51 17.03
C LEU A 240 -4.17 -1.67 17.97
N ALA A 241 -3.63 -1.39 19.15
CA ALA A 241 -3.32 -2.41 20.14
C ALA A 241 -4.56 -3.26 20.49
N ASN A 242 -5.73 -2.63 20.61
CA ASN A 242 -6.98 -3.32 20.89
C ASN A 242 -7.54 -4.07 19.67
N ALA A 243 -7.49 -3.46 18.48
CA ALA A 243 -8.00 -4.09 17.26
C ALA A 243 -7.25 -5.37 16.88
N MET A 244 -5.99 -5.49 17.31
CA MET A 244 -5.13 -6.64 17.07
C MET A 244 -5.01 -7.59 18.28
N CYS A 245 -5.82 -7.38 19.32
CA CYS A 245 -5.82 -8.22 20.52
C CYS A 245 -7.12 -9.04 20.57
N PRO A 246 -7.13 -10.26 19.98
CA PRO A 246 -8.34 -11.08 19.96
C PRO A 246 -8.68 -11.71 21.32
N TYR A 247 -7.75 -11.71 22.28
CA TYR A 247 -7.97 -12.28 23.61
C TYR A 247 -7.12 -11.56 24.66
N LYS A 248 -7.76 -11.25 25.80
CA LYS A 248 -7.09 -10.74 26.99
C LYS A 248 -7.85 -11.14 28.26
N ALA A 249 -7.18 -11.81 29.18
CA ALA A 249 -7.75 -12.23 30.47
C ALA A 249 -6.64 -12.27 31.53
N GLY A 250 -6.70 -11.40 32.54
CA GLY A 250 -5.66 -11.34 33.57
C GLY A 250 -4.27 -11.03 32.98
N GLU A 251 -3.30 -11.92 33.23
CA GLU A 251 -1.93 -11.85 32.70
C GLU A 251 -1.81 -12.42 31.27
N SER A 252 -2.88 -13.05 30.78
CA SER A 252 -2.91 -13.73 29.50
C SER A 252 -3.38 -12.81 28.37
N GLU A 253 -2.66 -12.81 27.26
CA GLU A 253 -2.93 -11.96 26.10
C GLU A 253 -2.55 -12.68 24.81
N ILE A 254 -3.41 -12.60 23.79
CA ILE A 254 -3.06 -12.94 22.41
C ILE A 254 -3.05 -11.64 21.63
N ARG A 255 -1.97 -11.38 20.89
CA ARG A 255 -1.84 -10.24 19.99
C ARG A 255 -1.40 -10.70 18.61
N LEU A 256 -2.13 -10.29 17.60
CA LEU A 256 -1.84 -10.56 16.20
C LEU A 256 -0.93 -9.44 15.68
N THR A 257 0.26 -9.78 15.19
CA THR A 257 1.26 -8.76 14.83
C THR A 257 1.41 -8.63 13.32
N ARG A 258 2.20 -9.51 12.71
CA ARG A 258 2.56 -9.43 11.28
C ARG A 258 1.67 -10.33 10.43
N GLY A 259 1.24 -9.85 9.26
CA GLY A 259 0.46 -10.64 8.31
C GLY A 259 -1.02 -10.77 8.64
N TRP A 260 -1.52 -9.97 9.59
CA TRP A 260 -2.92 -9.93 10.00
C TRP A 260 -3.58 -8.62 9.60
N TYR A 261 -4.91 -8.64 9.46
CA TYR A 261 -5.73 -7.45 9.24
C TYR A 261 -6.48 -7.07 10.52
N PRO A 262 -6.93 -5.80 10.67
CA PRO A 262 -7.76 -5.38 11.79
C PRO A 262 -9.01 -6.26 11.99
N ARG A 263 -9.48 -6.31 13.24
CA ARG A 263 -10.77 -6.91 13.60
C ARG A 263 -11.89 -6.40 12.68
N VAL A 264 -12.63 -7.34 12.09
CA VAL A 264 -13.89 -7.09 11.40
C VAL A 264 -15.00 -7.72 12.22
N GLU A 265 -16.12 -7.02 12.39
CA GLU A 265 -17.31 -7.56 13.05
C GLU A 265 -18.33 -7.98 12.00
N ARG A 266 -18.73 -9.24 12.03
CA ARG A 266 -19.79 -9.77 11.17
C ARG A 266 -21.16 -9.34 11.65
N GLY A 267 -22.16 -9.47 10.79
CA GLY A 267 -23.55 -9.16 11.12
C GLY A 267 -24.15 -10.00 12.26
N ASP A 268 -23.50 -11.13 12.62
CA ASP A 268 -23.86 -11.98 13.76
C ASP A 268 -23.08 -11.63 15.05
N GLY A 269 -22.30 -10.55 15.05
CA GLY A 269 -21.49 -10.11 16.19
C GLY A 269 -20.18 -10.88 16.37
N VAL A 270 -19.87 -11.85 15.51
CA VAL A 270 -18.59 -12.56 15.58
C VAL A 270 -17.47 -11.64 15.09
N SER A 271 -16.42 -11.56 15.90
CA SER A 271 -15.20 -10.84 15.56
C SER A 271 -14.24 -11.75 14.81
N GLU A 272 -13.81 -11.31 13.63
CA GLU A 272 -12.89 -12.03 12.76
C GLU A 272 -11.60 -11.24 12.55
N TRP A 273 -10.49 -11.96 12.45
CA TRP A 273 -9.19 -11.44 12.06
C TRP A 273 -8.70 -12.22 10.86
N TRP A 274 -8.52 -11.51 9.76
CA TRP A 274 -8.00 -12.09 8.53
C TRP A 274 -6.48 -12.17 8.57
N ALA A 275 -5.93 -13.19 7.95
CA ALA A 275 -4.50 -13.33 7.69
C ALA A 275 -4.22 -13.41 6.19
N GLY A 276 -2.97 -13.17 5.79
CA GLY A 276 -2.49 -13.34 4.42
C GLY A 276 -2.19 -12.03 3.69
N PRO A 277 -1.69 -12.11 2.44
CA PRO A 277 -1.52 -13.33 1.63
C PRO A 277 -0.21 -14.03 1.87
N MET A 278 0.60 -13.43 2.73
CA MET A 278 1.89 -13.93 3.03
C MET A 278 1.71 -15.34 3.58
N PRO A 279 2.59 -16.27 3.19
CA PRO A 279 2.52 -17.61 3.73
C PRO A 279 2.73 -17.60 5.24
N ALA A 280 3.38 -16.57 5.82
CA ALA A 280 3.63 -16.46 7.24
C ALA A 280 2.89 -15.28 7.88
N SER A 281 2.22 -15.55 8.99
CA SER A 281 1.63 -14.57 9.90
C SER A 281 2.18 -14.79 11.31
N GLU A 282 2.20 -13.76 12.15
CA GLU A 282 2.84 -13.79 13.47
C GLU A 282 1.85 -13.46 14.58
N ILE A 283 1.94 -14.22 15.67
CA ILE A 283 1.14 -14.09 16.87
C ILE A 283 2.11 -13.93 18.04
N LEU A 284 1.86 -12.97 18.91
CA LEU A 284 2.47 -12.89 20.23
C LEU A 284 1.46 -13.39 21.25
N VAL A 285 1.85 -14.40 22.02
CA VAL A 285 1.05 -14.98 23.09
C VAL A 285 1.76 -14.73 24.41
N THR A 286 1.10 -14.08 25.38
CA THR A 286 1.52 -14.12 26.78
C THR A 286 0.56 -15.05 27.50
N ASN A 287 1.08 -16.11 28.12
CA ASN A 287 0.27 -17.09 28.84
C ASN A 287 0.58 -17.10 30.34
N ALA A 288 -0.45 -17.32 31.14
CA ALA A 288 -0.34 -17.53 32.58
C ALA A 288 0.15 -18.96 32.89
N ALA A 289 0.51 -19.20 34.16
CA ALA A 289 0.90 -20.53 34.60
C ALA A 289 -0.24 -21.54 34.40
N GLY A 290 0.06 -22.67 33.75
CA GLY A 290 -0.88 -23.75 33.48
C GLY A 290 -1.55 -23.67 32.11
N GLU A 291 -1.61 -22.50 31.46
CA GLU A 291 -2.13 -22.39 30.09
C GLU A 291 -1.14 -23.01 29.09
N ARG A 292 -1.56 -24.09 28.43
CA ARG A 292 -0.70 -24.94 27.59
C ARG A 292 -1.05 -24.88 26.12
N TYR A 293 -2.25 -24.44 25.78
CA TYR A 293 -2.69 -24.42 24.39
C TYR A 293 -3.24 -23.07 23.98
N LEU A 294 -2.92 -22.72 22.74
CA LEU A 294 -3.58 -21.68 21.97
C LEU A 294 -4.69 -22.32 21.13
N GLU A 295 -5.92 -21.84 21.30
CA GLU A 295 -7.06 -22.26 20.50
C GLU A 295 -7.68 -21.09 19.75
N PHE A 296 -8.10 -21.36 18.51
CA PHE A 296 -8.86 -20.44 17.68
C PHE A 296 -9.58 -21.22 16.58
N GLU A 297 -10.68 -20.66 16.12
CA GLU A 297 -11.44 -21.17 15.00
C GLU A 297 -10.96 -20.53 13.70
N VAL A 298 -10.95 -21.29 12.61
CA VAL A 298 -10.56 -20.82 11.28
C VAL A 298 -11.68 -21.09 10.29
N ALA A 299 -12.17 -20.04 9.64
CA ALA A 299 -12.92 -20.15 8.40
C ALA A 299 -11.90 -20.12 7.25
N VAL A 300 -11.65 -21.28 6.65
CA VAL A 300 -10.72 -21.39 5.52
C VAL A 300 -11.34 -20.71 4.31
N VAL A 301 -10.55 -19.85 3.67
CA VAL A 301 -10.88 -19.27 2.37
C VAL A 301 -9.84 -19.75 1.38
N LEU A 302 -10.25 -19.97 0.12
CA LEU A 302 -9.35 -20.36 -0.99
C LEU A 302 -8.70 -21.76 -0.89
N GLY A 303 -9.35 -22.71 -0.21
CA GLY A 303 -8.99 -24.13 -0.32
C GLY A 303 -7.74 -24.58 0.45
N ILE A 304 -7.30 -23.83 1.46
CA ILE A 304 -6.25 -24.29 2.39
C ILE A 304 -6.82 -25.36 3.32
N ALA A 305 -6.42 -26.61 3.18
CA ALA A 305 -6.89 -27.64 4.10
C ALA A 305 -6.34 -27.41 5.52
N ALA A 306 -7.12 -27.79 6.55
CA ALA A 306 -6.77 -27.55 7.95
C ALA A 306 -5.43 -28.19 8.35
N ASP A 307 -5.09 -29.32 7.73
CA ASP A 307 -3.85 -30.07 7.89
C ASP A 307 -2.65 -29.44 7.18
N GLN A 308 -2.83 -28.31 6.47
CA GLN A 308 -1.75 -27.56 5.82
C GLN A 308 -1.19 -26.42 6.67
N PHE A 309 -1.85 -26.10 7.80
CA PHE A 309 -1.34 -25.12 8.75
C PHE A 309 -0.10 -25.66 9.46
N ARG A 310 0.93 -24.82 9.58
CA ARG A 310 2.17 -25.15 10.28
C ARG A 310 2.45 -24.06 11.30
N PHE A 311 2.87 -24.45 12.50
CA PHE A 311 3.12 -23.52 13.60
C PHE A 311 4.55 -23.64 14.07
N PHE A 312 5.20 -22.51 14.29
CA PHE A 312 6.59 -22.45 14.73
C PHE A 312 6.77 -21.43 15.85
N ALA A 313 7.63 -21.73 16.82
CA ALA A 313 7.99 -20.82 17.90
C ALA A 313 9.30 -20.09 17.61
N GLY A 314 9.30 -18.80 17.94
CA GLY A 314 10.45 -17.92 17.89
C GLY A 314 11.02 -17.66 16.49
N PRO A 315 12.08 -16.82 16.40
CA PRO A 315 12.75 -16.53 15.14
C PRO A 315 13.47 -17.75 14.54
N GLU A 316 13.86 -18.72 15.36
CA GLU A 316 14.51 -19.97 14.94
C GLU A 316 13.54 -20.97 14.28
N ARG A 317 12.23 -20.67 14.29
CA ARG A 317 11.18 -21.52 13.72
C ARG A 317 11.19 -22.95 14.26
N ARG A 318 11.18 -23.10 15.59
CA ARG A 318 11.03 -24.43 16.21
C ARG A 318 9.60 -24.94 16.00
N PRO A 319 9.37 -26.11 15.39
CA PRO A 319 8.01 -26.59 15.11
C PRO A 319 7.22 -26.83 16.40
N LEU A 320 5.96 -26.41 16.40
CA LEU A 320 5.01 -26.64 17.49
C LEU A 320 4.07 -27.80 17.14
N ARG A 321 3.65 -28.54 18.17
CA ARG A 321 2.61 -29.56 18.03
C ARG A 321 1.28 -28.87 17.80
N HIS A 322 0.52 -29.36 16.84
CA HIS A 322 -0.76 -28.80 16.40
C HIS A 322 -1.73 -29.93 16.08
N SER A 323 -3.00 -29.70 16.37
CA SER A 323 -4.13 -30.56 16.00
C SER A 323 -5.29 -29.68 15.55
N HIS A 324 -6.21 -30.25 14.79
CA HIS A 324 -7.43 -29.57 14.37
C HIS A 324 -8.64 -30.51 14.51
N GLY A 325 -9.81 -29.94 14.72
CA GLY A 325 -11.08 -30.66 14.71
C GLY A 325 -11.57 -30.96 13.30
N GLU A 326 -12.75 -31.58 13.24
CA GLU A 326 -13.54 -31.65 12.00
C GLU A 326 -14.19 -30.28 11.73
N PRO A 327 -14.40 -29.90 10.44
CA PRO A 327 -15.17 -28.72 10.11
C PRO A 327 -16.61 -28.81 10.63
N ASP A 328 -17.12 -27.71 11.18
CA ASP A 328 -18.52 -27.63 11.55
C ASP A 328 -19.44 -27.44 10.31
N ALA A 329 -20.75 -27.29 10.54
CA ALA A 329 -21.73 -27.10 9.46
C ALA A 329 -21.49 -25.82 8.62
N SER A 330 -20.71 -24.87 9.13
CA SER A 330 -20.31 -23.65 8.44
C SER A 330 -18.92 -23.74 7.79
N GLY A 331 -18.26 -24.89 7.90
CA GLY A 331 -16.90 -25.11 7.38
C GLY A 331 -15.81 -24.49 8.26
N VAL A 332 -16.13 -24.11 9.50
CA VAL A 332 -15.17 -23.57 10.47
C VAL A 332 -14.47 -24.72 11.19
N VAL A 333 -13.14 -24.63 11.32
CA VAL A 333 -12.31 -25.65 11.96
C VAL A 333 -11.66 -25.09 13.22
N LEU A 334 -11.75 -25.81 14.33
CA LEU A 334 -11.00 -25.49 15.56
C LEU A 334 -9.54 -25.93 15.42
N HIS A 335 -8.61 -25.01 15.60
CA HIS A 335 -7.17 -25.29 15.69
C HIS A 335 -6.71 -25.22 17.15
N ARG A 336 -5.89 -26.20 17.56
CA ARG A 336 -5.26 -26.26 18.89
C ARG A 336 -3.75 -26.41 18.73
N VAL A 337 -2.99 -25.47 19.26
CA VAL A 337 -1.52 -25.41 19.16
C VAL A 337 -0.91 -25.50 20.56
N VAL A 338 0.03 -26.42 20.75
CA VAL A 338 0.77 -26.57 22.01
C VAL A 338 1.79 -25.44 22.13
N LEU A 339 1.71 -24.66 23.20
CA LEU A 339 2.63 -23.55 23.48
C LEU A 339 4.01 -24.07 23.93
N PRO A 340 5.08 -23.26 23.76
CA PRO A 340 6.35 -23.54 24.42
C PRO A 340 6.18 -23.63 25.94
N PRO A 341 6.98 -24.45 26.64
CA PRO A 341 6.85 -24.62 28.08
C PRO A 341 7.19 -23.34 28.85
N GLY A 342 6.45 -23.09 29.92
CA GLY A 342 6.63 -21.94 30.81
C GLY A 342 5.65 -20.80 30.54
N PRO A 343 5.35 -19.98 31.56
CA PRO A 343 4.58 -18.75 31.37
C PRO A 343 5.42 -17.68 30.69
N GLY A 344 4.75 -16.69 30.09
CA GLY A 344 5.38 -15.50 29.52
C GLY A 344 5.19 -15.35 28.02
N PRO A 345 5.96 -14.46 27.38
CA PRO A 345 5.77 -14.11 25.98
C PRO A 345 6.36 -15.17 25.04
N HIS A 346 5.54 -15.64 24.11
CA HIS A 346 5.88 -16.55 23.03
C HIS A 346 5.56 -15.90 21.70
N GLN A 347 6.53 -15.88 20.79
CA GLN A 347 6.31 -15.52 19.40
C GLN A 347 5.99 -16.79 18.60
N ILE A 348 4.85 -16.81 17.91
CA ILE A 348 4.39 -17.94 17.11
C ILE A 348 4.21 -17.48 15.67
N GLN A 349 4.80 -18.21 14.73
CA GLN A 349 4.55 -18.05 13.30
C GLN A 349 3.55 -19.09 12.84
N VAL A 350 2.46 -18.62 12.22
CA VAL A 350 1.50 -19.44 11.47
C VAL A 350 1.92 -19.42 10.01
N ILE A 351 2.26 -20.59 9.48
CA ILE A 351 2.60 -20.76 8.07
C ILE A 351 1.49 -21.54 7.37
N VAL A 352 0.96 -20.98 6.29
CA VAL A 352 0.02 -21.62 5.37
C VAL A 352 0.65 -21.71 3.97
N PRO A 353 0.21 -22.65 3.12
CA PRO A 353 0.61 -22.67 1.72
C PRO A 353 0.37 -21.31 1.07
N ARG A 354 1.25 -20.93 0.14
CA ARG A 354 1.05 -19.70 -0.61
C ARG A 354 -0.21 -19.87 -1.46
N VAL A 355 -1.27 -19.20 -1.05
CA VAL A 355 -2.48 -19.12 -1.83
C VAL A 355 -2.26 -18.03 -2.89
N ARG A 356 -2.41 -18.41 -4.15
CA ARG A 356 -2.51 -17.43 -5.22
C ARG A 356 -3.86 -16.75 -5.09
N SER A 357 -3.90 -15.42 -5.09
CA SER A 357 -5.16 -14.68 -5.10
C SER A 357 -6.03 -15.17 -6.26
N PRO A 358 -7.36 -15.23 -6.13
CA PRO A 358 -8.26 -15.52 -7.26
C PRO A 358 -7.91 -14.68 -8.50
N MET A 359 -7.43 -13.45 -8.33
CA MET A 359 -6.92 -12.60 -9.42
C MET A 359 -5.72 -13.14 -10.20
N GLU A 360 -4.89 -14.00 -9.61
CA GLU A 360 -3.74 -14.61 -10.29
C GLU A 360 -4.15 -15.85 -11.11
N ILE A 361 -5.37 -16.36 -10.94
CA ILE A 361 -5.85 -17.61 -11.56
C ILE A 361 -7.08 -17.38 -12.45
N ILE A 362 -7.96 -16.45 -12.08
CA ILE A 362 -9.25 -16.20 -12.74
C ILE A 362 -9.16 -14.89 -13.53
N GLU A 363 -9.15 -15.02 -14.85
CA GLU A 363 -9.20 -13.88 -15.77
C GLU A 363 -10.54 -13.12 -15.58
N GLY A 364 -10.46 -11.85 -15.20
CA GLY A 364 -11.64 -11.01 -14.90
C GLY A 364 -12.08 -10.99 -13.44
N ALA A 365 -11.44 -11.74 -12.54
CA ALA A 365 -11.64 -11.55 -11.11
C ALA A 365 -11.23 -10.12 -10.72
N THR A 366 -12.13 -9.42 -10.04
CA THR A 366 -11.91 -8.04 -9.58
C THR A 366 -11.51 -7.97 -8.11
N ASP A 367 -11.23 -9.13 -7.50
CA ASP A 367 -10.96 -9.29 -6.09
C ASP A 367 -9.44 -9.33 -5.82
N PRO A 368 -8.82 -8.19 -5.44
CA PRO A 368 -7.41 -8.14 -5.09
C PRO A 368 -7.12 -8.74 -3.73
N THR A 369 -8.06 -9.47 -3.09
CA THR A 369 -7.80 -10.11 -1.80
C THR A 369 -6.58 -10.98 -1.91
N ARG A 370 -5.57 -10.50 -1.22
CA ARG A 370 -4.47 -11.29 -0.80
C ARG A 370 -4.77 -11.69 0.65
N ARG A 371 -5.82 -12.49 0.89
CA ARG A 371 -6.20 -13.02 2.22
C ARG A 371 -6.24 -14.54 2.13
N SER A 372 -5.70 -15.21 3.14
CA SER A 372 -5.55 -16.67 3.16
C SER A 372 -6.65 -17.34 3.99
N PHE A 373 -6.94 -16.81 5.17
CA PHE A 373 -7.96 -17.39 6.07
C PHE A 373 -8.49 -16.33 7.05
N ALA A 374 -9.67 -16.56 7.60
CA ALA A 374 -10.22 -15.78 8.70
C ALA A 374 -10.13 -16.59 9.99
N SER A 375 -9.79 -15.94 11.09
CA SER A 375 -9.70 -16.54 12.42
C SER A 375 -10.65 -15.87 13.41
N GLN A 376 -11.16 -16.61 14.36
CA GLN A 376 -12.12 -16.13 15.35
C GLN A 376 -12.02 -16.93 16.66
N ARG A 377 -12.73 -16.47 17.70
CA ARG A 377 -12.88 -17.14 19.01
C ARG A 377 -11.55 -17.60 19.64
N TRP A 378 -10.58 -16.70 19.63
CA TRP A 378 -9.26 -16.93 20.22
C TRP A 378 -9.32 -17.09 21.73
N ARG A 379 -8.60 -18.08 22.28
CA ARG A 379 -8.48 -18.31 23.72
C ARG A 379 -7.20 -19.08 24.08
N LEU A 380 -6.83 -19.02 25.35
CA LEU A 380 -5.80 -19.87 25.96
C LEU A 380 -6.47 -20.88 26.91
N VAL A 381 -5.98 -22.13 26.94
CA VAL A 381 -6.57 -23.21 27.74
C VAL A 381 -5.50 -24.04 28.47
N THR A 382 -5.87 -24.64 29.59
CA THR A 382 -4.95 -25.33 30.52
C THR A 382 -4.72 -26.81 30.19
N ASP A 383 -5.77 -27.59 29.96
CA ASP A 383 -5.76 -28.99 29.45
C ASP A 383 -7.21 -29.42 29.15
#